data_AF-A0A957QDC4-F1
#
_entry.id   AF-A0A957QDC4-F1
#
_cell.length_a   1.000
_cell.length_b   1.000
_cell.length_c   1.000
_cell.angle_alpha   90.00
_cell.angle_beta   90.00
_cell.angle_gamma   90.00
#
_symmetry.space_group_name_H-M   'P 1'
#
loop_
_entity.id
_entity.type
_entity.pdbx_description
1 polymer ?
#
loop_
_entity_poly.entity_id
_entity_poly.type
_entity_poly.pdbx_seq_one_letter_code
_entity_poly.pdbx_strand_id
1 'polypeptide(L)'
;MSESLQIVAVLILYLVLFGWVGYRRGTVREMVVAIVSIGGYFVLQRYGNIVVTIFNLGFKFLAFARGGGLSGDNPDAILLIRDAEDVITEAGRDTLLFLLWVGLLLLTYFITGKVVKGAKNKSDGTAIALGLLNGIFYFSIFLPMLSSIFLNQLGVAAAVPADGATFVLRSALEVINEGLGSLWGELDTQQPLVIVLFLTLMLVAVANTLRTPKKT
;
A
#
# COMPACT_ATOMS: atom_id res chain seq x y z
N MET A 1 -15.37 -22.34 -18.21
CA MET A 1 -15.82 -21.17 -17.42
C MET A 1 -15.18 -19.94 -18.06
N SER A 2 -15.95 -18.95 -18.53
CA SER A 2 -15.36 -17.78 -19.21
C SER A 2 -14.46 -16.99 -18.26
N GLU A 3 -13.41 -16.38 -18.80
CA GLU A 3 -12.46 -15.53 -18.08
C GLU A 3 -13.18 -14.44 -17.27
N SER A 4 -14.14 -13.74 -17.89
CA SER A 4 -14.98 -12.73 -17.23
C SER A 4 -15.70 -13.24 -15.98
N LEU A 5 -16.10 -14.52 -15.96
CA LEU A 5 -16.77 -15.12 -14.80
C LEU A 5 -15.78 -15.37 -13.65
N GLN A 6 -14.53 -15.73 -13.96
CA GLN A 6 -13.47 -15.90 -12.95
C GLN A 6 -13.13 -14.55 -12.29
N ILE A 7 -12.99 -13.52 -13.11
CA ILE A 7 -12.69 -12.16 -12.68
C ILE A 7 -13.75 -11.64 -11.71
N VAL A 8 -15.02 -11.74 -12.10
CA VAL A 8 -16.15 -11.32 -11.27
C VAL A 8 -16.21 -12.13 -9.98
N ALA A 9 -15.97 -13.44 -10.04
CA ALA A 9 -15.93 -14.28 -8.84
C ALA A 9 -14.82 -13.87 -7.87
N VAL A 10 -13.61 -13.59 -8.37
CA VAL A 10 -12.47 -13.12 -7.55
C VAL A 10 -12.78 -11.77 -6.92
N LEU A 11 -13.35 -10.83 -7.69
CA LEU A 11 -13.74 -9.52 -7.17
C LEU A 11 -14.81 -9.64 -6.08
N ILE A 12 -15.84 -10.48 -6.29
CA ILE A 12 -16.87 -10.73 -5.27
C ILE A 12 -16.25 -11.32 -4.00
N LEU A 13 -15.38 -12.33 -4.12
CA LEU A 13 -14.70 -12.93 -2.97
C LEU A 13 -13.83 -11.91 -2.22
N TYR A 14 -13.10 -11.08 -2.97
CA TYR A 14 -12.31 -9.99 -2.42
C TYR A 14 -13.16 -8.99 -1.64
N LEU A 15 -14.28 -8.54 -2.23
CA LEU A 15 -15.19 -7.61 -1.58
C LEU A 15 -15.85 -8.23 -0.34
N VAL A 16 -16.30 -9.49 -0.42
CA VAL A 16 -16.86 -10.21 0.73
C VAL A 16 -15.84 -10.30 1.86
N LEU A 17 -14.57 -10.59 1.55
CA LEU A 17 -13.48 -10.61 2.54
C LEU A 17 -13.34 -9.25 3.22
N PHE A 18 -13.28 -8.16 2.45
CA PHE A 18 -13.14 -6.82 3.00
C PHE A 18 -14.36 -6.34 3.78
N GLY A 19 -15.57 -6.69 3.34
CA GLY A 19 -16.80 -6.46 4.09
C GLY A 19 -16.82 -7.23 5.42
N TRP A 20 -16.37 -8.48 5.42
CA TRP A 20 -16.24 -9.29 6.63
C TRP A 20 -15.19 -8.74 7.60
N VAL A 21 -14.03 -8.32 7.09
CA VAL A 21 -12.99 -7.63 7.88
C VAL A 21 -13.55 -6.38 8.52
N GLY A 22 -14.26 -5.56 7.74
CA GLY A 22 -14.89 -4.35 8.23
C GLY A 22 -15.90 -4.64 9.34
N TYR A 23 -16.77 -5.63 9.15
CA TYR A 23 -17.70 -6.08 10.19
C TYR A 23 -16.99 -6.47 11.49
N ARG A 24 -15.93 -7.29 11.39
CA ARG A 24 -15.20 -7.78 12.57
C ARG A 24 -14.40 -6.68 13.26
N ARG A 25 -13.87 -5.72 12.50
CA ARG A 25 -13.08 -4.61 13.05
C ARG A 25 -13.93 -3.49 13.59
N GLY A 26 -15.13 -3.28 13.10
CA GLY A 26 -16.07 -2.24 13.55
C GLY A 26 -15.81 -0.86 12.96
N THR A 27 -16.85 -0.03 12.96
CA THR A 27 -16.96 1.20 12.18
C THR A 27 -15.85 2.22 12.47
N VAL A 28 -15.50 2.43 13.74
CA VAL A 28 -14.52 3.47 14.12
C VAL A 28 -13.13 3.08 13.65
N ARG A 29 -12.75 1.81 13.80
CA ARG A 29 -11.42 1.34 13.39
C ARG A 29 -11.26 1.37 11.87
N GLU A 30 -12.31 0.99 11.14
CA GLU A 30 -12.30 1.07 9.68
C GLU A 30 -12.30 2.51 9.17
N MET A 31 -13.05 3.41 9.81
CA MET A 31 -13.05 4.83 9.43
C MET A 31 -11.69 5.47 9.63
N VAL A 32 -11.01 5.20 10.75
CA VAL A 32 -9.63 5.70 10.97
C VAL A 32 -8.69 5.14 9.91
N VAL A 33 -8.78 3.85 9.61
CA VAL A 33 -7.98 3.23 8.55
C VAL A 33 -8.27 3.85 7.18
N ALA A 34 -9.53 4.14 6.86
CA ALA A 34 -9.93 4.77 5.61
C ALA A 34 -9.34 6.18 5.48
N ILE A 35 -9.44 6.98 6.55
CA ILE A 35 -8.90 8.34 6.59
C ILE A 35 -7.38 8.31 6.43
N VAL A 36 -6.70 7.43 7.16
CA VAL A 36 -5.23 7.32 7.07
C VAL A 36 -4.80 6.72 5.73
N SER A 37 -5.57 5.80 5.15
CA SER A 37 -5.22 5.21 3.86
C SER A 37 -5.33 6.22 2.73
N ILE A 38 -6.47 6.91 2.66
CA ILE A 38 -6.75 7.90 1.62
C ILE A 38 -5.82 9.10 1.83
N GLY A 39 -5.83 9.68 3.03
CA GLY A 39 -5.01 10.84 3.37
C GLY A 39 -3.51 10.53 3.25
N GLY A 40 -3.06 9.41 3.78
CA GLY A 40 -1.66 8.98 3.72
C GLY A 40 -1.18 8.75 2.30
N TYR A 41 -2.01 8.16 1.43
CA TYR A 41 -1.68 8.00 0.01
C TYR A 41 -1.45 9.36 -0.65
N PHE A 42 -2.42 10.28 -0.54
CA PHE A 42 -2.31 11.59 -1.18
C PHE A 42 -1.19 12.46 -0.61
N VAL A 43 -0.97 12.41 0.71
CA VAL A 43 0.13 13.12 1.37
C VAL A 43 1.47 12.58 0.88
N LEU A 44 1.65 11.25 0.82
CA LEU A 44 2.88 10.65 0.31
C LEU A 44 3.12 10.98 -1.16
N GLN A 45 2.09 10.98 -1.99
CA GLN A 45 2.23 11.36 -3.40
C GLN A 45 2.58 12.84 -3.56
N ARG A 46 1.92 13.73 -2.80
CA ARG A 46 2.13 15.19 -2.86
C ARG A 46 3.51 15.61 -2.36
N TYR A 47 3.98 15.00 -1.27
CA TYR A 47 5.25 15.32 -0.64
C TYR A 47 6.34 14.28 -0.93
N GLY A 48 6.13 13.44 -1.94
CA GLY A 48 7.00 12.30 -2.23
C GLY A 48 8.45 12.70 -2.46
N ASN A 49 8.70 13.85 -3.10
CA ASN A 49 10.05 14.33 -3.34
C ASN A 49 10.77 14.68 -2.03
N ILE A 50 10.06 15.25 -1.05
CA ILE A 50 10.63 15.52 0.27
C ILE A 50 10.98 14.21 0.98
N VAL A 51 10.09 13.21 0.90
CA VAL A 51 10.31 11.89 1.51
C VAL A 51 11.53 11.20 0.90
N VAL A 52 11.65 11.19 -0.43
CA VAL A 52 12.83 10.64 -1.13
C VAL A 52 14.11 11.34 -0.69
N THR A 53 14.11 12.68 -0.63
CA THR A 53 15.27 13.45 -0.17
C THR A 53 15.67 13.08 1.27
N ILE A 54 14.70 12.93 2.17
CA ILE A 54 14.97 12.51 3.56
C ILE A 54 15.61 11.12 3.60
N PHE A 55 15.09 10.17 2.81
CA PHE A 55 15.66 8.83 2.72
C PHE A 55 17.08 8.84 2.16
N ASN A 56 17.31 9.52 1.04
CA ASN A 56 18.63 9.64 0.43
C ASN A 56 19.62 10.31 1.38
N LEU A 57 19.21 11.39 2.07
CA LEU A 57 20.05 12.04 3.09
C LEU A 57 20.38 11.09 4.25
N GLY A 58 19.41 10.28 4.70
CA GLY A 58 19.63 9.26 5.72
C GLY A 58 20.67 8.22 5.31
N PHE A 59 20.62 7.74 4.06
CA PHE A 59 21.62 6.82 3.52
C PHE A 59 23.01 7.46 3.42
N LYS A 60 23.10 8.71 2.97
CA LYS A 60 24.36 9.47 2.91
C LYS A 60 24.93 9.71 4.31
N PHE A 61 24.08 10.02 5.29
CA PHE A 61 24.50 10.16 6.68
C PHE A 61 25.00 8.83 7.26
N LEU A 62 24.37 7.71 6.93
CA LEU A 62 24.84 6.39 7.35
C LEU A 62 26.20 6.05 6.73
N ALA A 63 26.42 6.39 5.46
CA ALA A 63 27.70 6.24 4.79
C ALA A 63 28.79 7.10 5.45
N PHE A 64 28.48 8.36 5.77
CA PHE A 64 29.34 9.26 6.53
C PHE A 64 29.71 8.69 7.91
N ALA A 65 28.71 8.22 8.66
CA ALA A 65 28.90 7.65 9.99
C ALA A 65 29.80 6.41 9.96
N ARG A 66 29.61 5.52 8.97
CA ARG A 66 30.45 4.33 8.77
C ARG A 66 31.85 4.68 8.28
N GLY A 67 32.01 5.79 7.55
CA GLY A 67 33.29 6.28 7.03
C GLY A 67 34.19 6.98 8.06
N GLY A 68 33.82 7.00 9.34
CA GLY A 68 34.59 7.65 10.41
C GLY A 68 34.25 9.14 10.61
N GLY A 69 33.18 9.64 9.97
CA GLY A 69 32.77 11.04 10.07
C GLY A 69 32.25 11.47 11.45
N LEU A 70 31.79 10.51 12.26
CA LEU A 70 31.32 10.79 13.63
C LEU A 70 32.43 10.70 14.69
N SER A 71 33.53 10.00 14.41
CA SER A 71 34.65 9.88 15.34
C SER A 71 35.72 10.95 15.12
N GLY A 72 35.68 11.66 13.99
CA GLY A 72 36.69 12.67 13.62
C GLY A 72 37.99 12.06 13.09
N ASP A 73 38.06 10.73 12.96
CA ASP A 73 39.25 10.00 12.53
C ASP A 73 39.54 10.16 11.03
N ASN A 74 38.52 10.53 10.25
CA ASN A 74 38.62 10.67 8.81
C ASN A 74 38.14 12.06 8.34
N PRO A 75 39.06 13.01 8.09
CA PRO A 75 38.70 14.35 7.61
C PRO A 75 38.04 14.34 6.22
N ASP A 76 38.27 13.29 5.43
CA ASP A 76 37.67 13.12 4.10
C ASP A 76 36.26 12.51 4.16
N ALA A 77 35.75 12.12 5.35
CA ALA A 77 34.43 11.53 5.49
C ALA A 77 33.30 12.45 4.96
N ILE A 78 33.48 13.77 5.02
CA ILE A 78 32.53 14.74 4.44
C ILE A 78 32.43 14.58 2.91
N LEU A 79 33.52 14.23 2.24
CA LEU A 79 33.51 13.98 0.79
C LEU A 79 32.63 12.76 0.44
N LEU A 80 32.53 11.78 1.36
CA LEU A 80 31.63 10.63 1.20
C LEU A 80 30.14 11.02 1.16
N ILE A 81 29.74 12.15 1.76
CA ILE A 81 28.35 12.66 1.64
C ILE A 81 28.13 13.22 0.24
N ARG A 82 29.11 13.96 -0.27
CA ARG A 82 29.03 14.61 -1.58
C ARG A 82 29.04 13.60 -2.72
N ASP A 83 29.92 12.60 -2.60
CA ASP A 83 30.18 11.63 -3.66
C ASP A 83 29.25 10.40 -3.55
N ALA A 84 28.46 10.28 -2.47
CA ALA A 84 27.45 9.24 -2.36
C ALA A 84 26.27 9.49 -3.31
N GLU A 85 26.06 8.53 -4.20
CA GLU A 85 24.90 8.48 -5.08
C GLU A 85 23.59 8.33 -4.29
N ASP A 86 22.51 8.81 -4.89
CA ASP A 86 21.18 8.68 -4.34
C ASP A 86 20.71 7.22 -4.46
N VAL A 87 20.51 6.57 -3.32
CA VAL A 87 20.06 5.16 -3.25
C VAL A 87 18.65 5.02 -3.84
N ILE A 88 17.79 6.01 -3.63
CA ILE A 88 16.45 6.06 -4.18
C ILE A 88 16.48 6.97 -5.40
N THR A 89 16.50 6.36 -6.58
CA THR A 89 16.42 7.03 -7.87
C THR A 89 14.97 7.35 -8.24
N GLU A 90 14.75 8.13 -9.31
CA GLU A 90 13.40 8.44 -9.81
C GLU A 90 12.59 7.18 -10.11
N ALA A 91 13.22 6.13 -10.66
CA ALA A 91 12.57 4.85 -10.93
C ALA A 91 12.15 4.10 -9.64
N GLY A 92 12.88 4.30 -8.54
CA GLY A 92 12.58 3.69 -7.24
C GLY A 92 11.60 4.49 -6.38
N ARG A 93 11.32 5.76 -6.74
CA ARG A 93 10.48 6.69 -5.97
C ARG A 93 9.11 6.09 -5.65
N ASP A 94 8.38 5.67 -6.68
CA ASP A 94 7.00 5.23 -6.49
C ASP A 94 6.96 3.96 -5.64
N THR A 95 7.90 3.04 -5.86
CA THR A 95 8.05 1.82 -5.05
C THR A 95 8.29 2.18 -3.58
N LEU A 96 9.17 3.13 -3.27
CA LEU A 96 9.40 3.59 -1.90
C LEU A 96 8.11 4.17 -1.29
N LEU A 97 7.44 5.09 -1.99
CA LEU A 97 6.23 5.74 -1.48
C LEU A 97 5.10 4.74 -1.24
N PHE A 98 4.97 3.75 -2.12
CA PHE A 98 4.02 2.66 -1.95
C PHE A 98 4.36 1.78 -0.74
N LEU A 99 5.63 1.39 -0.56
CA LEU A 99 6.05 0.61 0.61
C LEU A 99 5.82 1.38 1.91
N LEU A 100 6.09 2.68 1.93
CA LEU A 100 5.79 3.54 3.07
C LEU A 100 4.29 3.64 3.34
N TRP A 101 3.48 3.73 2.30
CA TRP A 101 2.03 3.72 2.42
C TRP A 101 1.51 2.39 2.97
N VAL A 102 1.98 1.25 2.46
CA VAL A 102 1.63 -0.07 3.00
C VAL A 102 2.07 -0.20 4.46
N GLY A 103 3.28 0.24 4.79
CA GLY A 103 3.77 0.29 6.17
C GLY A 103 2.88 1.13 7.09
N LEU A 104 2.45 2.31 6.61
CA LEU A 104 1.51 3.19 7.32
C LEU A 104 0.16 2.51 7.54
N LEU A 105 -0.37 1.78 6.54
CA LEU A 105 -1.60 1.00 6.71
C LEU A 105 -1.45 -0.06 7.79
N LEU A 106 -0.42 -0.90 7.71
CA LEU A 106 -0.18 -1.97 8.68
C LEU A 106 -0.05 -1.41 10.10
N LEU A 107 0.70 -0.32 10.25
CA LEU A 107 0.84 0.38 11.52
C LEU A 107 -0.51 0.89 12.03
N THR A 108 -1.31 1.50 11.16
CA THR A 108 -2.65 2.01 11.52
C THR A 108 -3.59 0.87 11.92
N TYR A 109 -3.60 -0.24 11.19
CA TYR A 109 -4.36 -1.44 11.53
C TYR A 109 -3.98 -1.97 12.91
N PHE A 110 -2.69 -2.01 13.22
CA PHE A 110 -2.18 -2.47 14.52
C PHE A 110 -2.53 -1.52 15.66
N ILE A 111 -2.26 -0.21 15.49
CA ILE A 111 -2.51 0.81 16.52
C ILE A 111 -4.01 0.90 16.82
N THR A 112 -4.86 0.96 15.81
CA THR A 112 -6.32 1.05 16.00
C THR A 112 -6.89 -0.19 16.70
N GLY A 113 -6.30 -1.37 16.46
CA GLY A 113 -6.65 -2.60 17.18
C GLY A 113 -6.38 -2.50 18.69
N LYS A 114 -5.31 -1.83 19.10
CA LYS A 114 -4.93 -1.66 20.51
C LYS A 114 -5.62 -0.47 21.19
N VAL A 115 -5.72 0.65 20.50
CA VAL A 115 -6.14 1.93 21.10
C VAL A 115 -7.66 2.06 21.15
N VAL A 116 -8.38 1.64 20.10
CA VAL A 116 -9.83 1.77 20.03
C VAL A 116 -10.48 0.57 20.71
N LYS A 117 -10.95 0.74 21.95
CA LYS A 117 -11.62 -0.33 22.72
C LYS A 117 -13.04 -0.61 22.22
N GLY A 118 -13.49 -1.86 22.37
CA GLY A 118 -14.74 -2.39 21.81
C GLY A 118 -16.02 -1.66 22.22
N ALA A 119 -16.06 -0.97 23.38
CA ALA A 119 -17.26 -0.27 23.85
C ALA A 119 -17.70 0.90 22.94
N LYS A 120 -16.78 1.49 22.16
CA LYS A 120 -17.09 2.58 21.21
C LYS A 120 -17.22 2.09 19.76
N ASN A 121 -17.11 0.79 19.53
CA ASN A 121 -16.84 0.25 18.21
C ASN A 121 -17.92 -0.78 17.83
N LYS A 122 -18.88 -0.35 17.00
CA LYS A 122 -20.01 -1.17 16.58
C LYS A 122 -19.66 -1.97 15.33
N SER A 123 -20.03 -3.24 15.33
CA SER A 123 -20.00 -4.12 14.15
C SER A 123 -21.37 -4.05 13.46
N ASP A 124 -21.60 -2.98 12.70
CA ASP A 124 -22.85 -2.71 12.00
C ASP A 124 -22.67 -2.71 10.47
N GLY A 125 -23.74 -2.45 9.73
CA GLY A 125 -23.70 -2.36 8.26
C GLY A 125 -22.76 -1.26 7.76
N THR A 126 -22.54 -0.20 8.53
CA THR A 126 -21.57 0.85 8.18
C THR A 126 -20.14 0.33 8.23
N ALA A 127 -19.81 -0.53 9.19
CA ALA A 127 -18.51 -1.19 9.25
C ALA A 127 -18.26 -2.07 8.00
N ILE A 128 -19.28 -2.79 7.52
CA ILE A 128 -19.21 -3.57 6.28
C ILE A 128 -18.98 -2.65 5.08
N ALA A 129 -19.78 -1.58 4.95
CA ALA A 129 -19.66 -0.62 3.85
C ALA A 129 -18.27 0.04 3.82
N LEU A 130 -17.73 0.43 4.97
CA LEU A 130 -16.38 0.98 5.07
C LEU A 130 -15.31 -0.06 4.70
N GLY A 131 -15.47 -1.31 5.13
CA GLY A 131 -14.58 -2.40 4.74
C GLY A 131 -14.55 -2.58 3.21
N LEU A 132 -15.72 -2.62 2.57
CA LEU A 132 -15.86 -2.69 1.12
C LEU A 132 -15.19 -1.50 0.41
N LEU A 133 -15.45 -0.28 0.86
CA LEU A 133 -14.84 0.93 0.29
C LEU A 133 -13.32 0.94 0.42
N ASN A 134 -12.79 0.54 1.59
CA ASN A 134 -11.36 0.36 1.80
C ASN A 134 -10.78 -0.69 0.84
N GLY A 135 -11.46 -1.83 0.69
CA GLY A 135 -11.08 -2.86 -0.27
C GLY A 135 -11.01 -2.33 -1.70
N ILE A 136 -12.05 -1.64 -2.18
CA ILE A 136 -12.07 -1.07 -3.53
C ILE A 136 -10.92 -0.08 -3.72
N PHE A 137 -10.69 0.80 -2.75
CA PHE A 137 -9.59 1.76 -2.80
C PHE A 137 -8.24 1.03 -2.88
N TYR A 138 -8.01 0.02 -2.03
CA TYR A 138 -6.77 -0.75 -2.06
C TYR A 138 -6.59 -1.46 -3.39
N PHE A 139 -7.64 -2.11 -3.90
CA PHE A 139 -7.61 -2.75 -5.20
C PHE A 139 -7.19 -1.77 -6.31
N SER A 140 -7.76 -0.56 -6.34
CA SER A 140 -7.42 0.46 -7.35
C SER A 140 -5.98 0.97 -7.31
N ILE A 141 -5.33 0.94 -6.13
CA ILE A 141 -3.94 1.41 -5.98
C ILE A 141 -2.97 0.24 -6.14
N PHE A 142 -3.27 -0.93 -5.56
CA PHE A 142 -2.39 -2.10 -5.58
C PHE A 142 -2.25 -2.69 -6.98
N LEU A 143 -3.33 -2.82 -7.74
CA LEU A 143 -3.30 -3.47 -9.05
C LEU A 143 -2.33 -2.80 -10.04
N PRO A 144 -2.43 -1.47 -10.29
CA PRO A 144 -1.51 -0.79 -11.21
C PRO A 144 -0.08 -0.71 -10.64
N MET A 145 0.08 -0.74 -9.32
CA MET A 145 1.41 -0.69 -8.70
C MET A 145 2.13 -2.04 -8.76
N LEU A 146 1.38 -3.13 -8.62
CA LEU A 146 1.93 -4.47 -8.84
C LEU A 146 2.30 -4.63 -10.32
N SER A 147 1.45 -4.19 -11.26
CA SER A 147 1.83 -4.26 -12.67
C SER A 147 3.05 -3.39 -12.96
N SER A 148 3.16 -2.17 -12.42
CA SER A 148 4.33 -1.31 -12.66
C SER A 148 5.63 -1.90 -12.07
N ILE A 149 5.60 -2.45 -10.86
CA ILE A 149 6.79 -3.05 -10.23
C ILE A 149 7.23 -4.33 -10.97
N PHE A 150 6.29 -5.19 -11.35
CA PHE A 150 6.59 -6.46 -12.00
C PHE A 150 6.87 -6.31 -13.51
N LEU A 151 6.16 -5.43 -14.24
CA LEU A 151 6.35 -5.20 -15.68
C LEU A 151 7.57 -4.32 -15.96
N ASN A 152 7.91 -3.35 -15.11
CA ASN A 152 9.17 -2.60 -15.28
C ASN A 152 10.38 -3.49 -15.03
N GLN A 153 10.30 -4.50 -14.15
CA GLN A 153 11.36 -5.52 -14.01
C GLN A 153 11.49 -6.41 -15.27
N LEU A 154 10.45 -6.47 -16.10
CA LEU A 154 10.44 -7.15 -17.40
C LEU A 154 10.75 -6.20 -18.58
N GLY A 155 11.07 -4.93 -18.32
CA GLY A 155 11.48 -3.97 -19.35
C GLY A 155 10.34 -3.30 -20.13
N VAL A 156 9.11 -3.37 -19.64
CA VAL A 156 7.94 -2.75 -20.32
C VAL A 156 7.50 -1.52 -19.54
N ALA A 157 7.82 -0.33 -20.07
CA ALA A 157 7.52 0.95 -19.44
C ALA A 157 6.04 1.32 -19.59
N ALA A 158 5.30 1.38 -18.48
CA ALA A 158 3.95 1.94 -18.44
C ALA A 158 3.98 3.34 -17.82
N ALA A 159 3.59 4.36 -18.60
CA ALA A 159 3.49 5.74 -18.15
C ALA A 159 2.20 5.96 -17.34
N VAL A 160 2.30 6.54 -16.15
CA VAL A 160 1.15 6.92 -15.31
C VAL A 160 1.11 8.44 -15.16
N PRO A 161 -0.01 9.13 -15.51
CA PRO A 161 -0.13 10.58 -15.34
C PRO A 161 -0.36 10.97 -13.88
N ALA A 162 0.24 12.10 -13.49
CA ALA A 162 0.18 12.67 -12.15
C ALA A 162 -0.93 13.73 -12.05
N ASP A 163 -2.16 13.35 -11.72
CA ASP A 163 -3.22 14.33 -11.39
C ASP A 163 -4.21 13.83 -10.32
N GLY A 164 -4.86 14.79 -9.64
CA GLY A 164 -5.36 14.76 -8.25
C GLY A 164 -6.42 13.73 -7.82
N ALA A 165 -6.88 13.84 -6.57
CA ALA A 165 -7.74 12.86 -5.88
C ALA A 165 -9.06 12.49 -6.58
N THR A 166 -9.58 13.38 -7.42
CA THR A 166 -10.77 13.15 -8.25
C THR A 166 -10.45 12.34 -9.52
N PHE A 167 -9.23 12.46 -10.06
CA PHE A 167 -8.71 11.58 -11.10
C PHE A 167 -8.54 10.18 -10.51
N VAL A 168 -7.94 10.01 -9.33
CA VAL A 168 -7.80 8.66 -8.72
C VAL A 168 -9.14 7.94 -8.51
N LEU A 169 -10.21 8.63 -8.10
CA LEU A 169 -11.54 8.04 -7.94
C LEU A 169 -12.21 7.73 -9.29
N ARG A 170 -12.04 8.60 -10.28
CA ARG A 170 -12.59 8.41 -11.63
C ARG A 170 -11.82 7.35 -12.41
N SER A 171 -10.49 7.40 -12.36
CA SER A 171 -9.56 6.39 -12.85
C SER A 171 -9.70 5.07 -12.11
N ALA A 172 -10.02 5.04 -10.81
CA ALA A 172 -10.37 3.77 -10.15
C ALA A 172 -11.62 3.15 -10.78
N LEU A 173 -12.65 3.96 -11.07
CA LEU A 173 -13.88 3.49 -11.71
C LEU A 173 -13.68 3.15 -13.20
N GLU A 174 -12.88 3.93 -13.93
CA GLU A 174 -12.52 3.71 -15.34
C GLU A 174 -11.55 2.53 -15.49
N VAL A 175 -10.58 2.33 -14.59
CA VAL A 175 -9.69 1.15 -14.55
C VAL A 175 -10.46 -0.10 -14.12
N ILE A 176 -11.47 0.01 -13.25
CA ILE A 176 -12.42 -1.08 -12.99
C ILE A 176 -13.21 -1.40 -14.27
N ASN A 177 -13.61 -0.41 -15.07
CA ASN A 177 -14.44 -0.67 -16.25
C ASN A 177 -13.64 -1.13 -17.49
N GLU A 178 -12.43 -0.59 -17.69
CA GLU A 178 -11.60 -0.80 -18.89
C GLU A 178 -10.42 -1.73 -18.60
N GLY A 179 -9.80 -1.62 -17.42
CA GLY A 179 -8.69 -2.48 -16.99
C GLY A 179 -9.12 -3.92 -16.66
N LEU A 180 -10.36 -4.16 -16.24
CA LEU A 180 -10.89 -5.52 -16.05
C LEU A 180 -11.04 -6.30 -17.37
N GLY A 181 -11.07 -5.61 -18.52
CA GLY A 181 -11.09 -6.26 -19.83
C GLY A 181 -9.70 -6.46 -20.44
N SER A 182 -8.80 -5.49 -20.27
CA SER A 182 -7.49 -5.50 -20.94
C SER A 182 -6.35 -6.10 -20.11
N LEU A 183 -6.38 -5.98 -18.77
CA LEU A 183 -5.32 -6.53 -17.92
C LEU A 183 -5.41 -8.06 -17.79
N TRP A 184 -6.60 -8.62 -18.01
CA TRP A 184 -6.82 -10.05 -17.83
C TRP A 184 -6.32 -10.90 -19.01
N GLY A 185 -6.43 -10.39 -20.24
CA GLY A 185 -5.89 -11.05 -21.42
C GLY A 185 -4.36 -11.14 -21.47
N GLU A 186 -3.64 -10.33 -20.67
CA GLU A 186 -2.17 -10.29 -20.65
C GLU A 186 -1.53 -11.01 -19.44
N LEU A 187 -2.33 -11.50 -18.48
CA LEU A 187 -1.85 -12.05 -17.20
C LEU A 187 -1.85 -13.59 -17.10
N ASP A 188 -1.93 -14.32 -18.22
CA ASP A 188 -2.29 -15.75 -18.26
C ASP A 188 -1.26 -16.75 -17.66
N THR A 189 -0.11 -16.32 -17.11
CA THR A 189 0.95 -17.26 -16.66
C THR A 189 1.47 -17.11 -15.22
N GLN A 190 1.18 -16.03 -14.49
CA GLN A 190 1.69 -15.83 -13.12
C GLN A 190 0.61 -15.54 -12.05
N GLN A 191 -0.66 -15.58 -12.44
CA GLN A 191 -1.84 -15.19 -11.64
C GLN A 191 -1.97 -15.80 -10.22
N PRO A 192 -1.69 -17.08 -9.96
CA PRO A 192 -2.04 -17.67 -8.67
C PRO A 192 -1.15 -17.15 -7.53
N LEU A 193 0.14 -16.95 -7.77
CA LEU A 193 1.12 -16.64 -6.71
C LEU A 193 0.98 -15.21 -6.18
N VAL A 194 0.69 -14.24 -7.04
CA VAL A 194 0.55 -12.82 -6.62
C VAL A 194 -0.76 -12.62 -5.86
N ILE A 195 -1.85 -13.21 -6.35
CA ILE A 195 -3.14 -13.22 -5.65
C ILE A 195 -2.99 -13.95 -4.31
N VAL A 196 -2.30 -15.08 -4.27
CA VAL A 196 -2.04 -15.83 -3.03
C VAL A 196 -1.15 -15.03 -2.08
N LEU A 197 -0.07 -14.38 -2.53
CA LEU A 197 0.81 -13.59 -1.67
C LEU A 197 0.06 -12.39 -1.08
N PHE A 198 -0.69 -11.67 -1.92
CA PHE A 198 -1.53 -10.56 -1.48
C PHE A 198 -2.59 -11.04 -0.48
N LEU A 199 -3.36 -12.07 -0.81
CA LEU A 199 -4.35 -12.66 0.09
C LEU A 199 -3.71 -13.17 1.38
N THR A 200 -2.50 -13.71 1.32
CA THR A 200 -1.77 -14.21 2.50
C THR A 200 -1.35 -13.05 3.40
N LEU A 201 -0.79 -11.98 2.85
CA LEU A 201 -0.43 -10.78 3.62
C LEU A 201 -1.65 -10.12 4.25
N MET A 202 -2.74 -10.03 3.49
CA MET A 202 -4.02 -9.48 3.95
C MET A 202 -4.63 -10.37 5.05
N LEU A 203 -4.66 -11.70 4.85
CA LEU A 203 -5.12 -12.67 5.85
C LEU A 203 -4.26 -12.67 7.11
N VAL A 204 -2.94 -12.51 7.00
CA VAL A 204 -2.04 -12.40 8.16
C VAL A 204 -2.30 -11.11 8.94
N ALA A 205 -2.49 -9.98 8.26
CA ALA A 205 -2.85 -8.71 8.90
C ALA A 205 -4.23 -8.78 9.58
N VAL A 206 -5.20 -9.42 8.93
CA VAL A 206 -6.54 -9.68 9.49
C VAL A 206 -6.45 -10.63 10.69
N ALA A 207 -5.76 -11.77 10.56
CA ALA A 207 -5.62 -12.76 11.63
C ALA A 207 -4.96 -12.17 12.89
N ASN A 208 -3.96 -11.30 12.73
CA ASN A 208 -3.31 -10.63 13.85
C ASN A 208 -4.19 -9.59 14.54
N THR A 209 -5.09 -8.93 13.81
CA THR A 209 -6.00 -7.91 14.38
C THR A 209 -7.29 -8.50 14.97
N LEU A 210 -7.63 -9.74 14.61
CA LEU A 210 -8.79 -10.48 15.13
C LEU A 210 -8.56 -11.19 16.47
N ARG A 211 -7.32 -11.25 16.97
CA ARG A 211 -7.02 -11.81 18.30
C ARG A 211 -7.72 -10.97 19.37
N THR A 212 -8.90 -11.42 19.76
CA THR A 212 -9.66 -10.88 20.88
C THR A 212 -8.91 -11.28 22.15
N PRO A 213 -8.55 -10.36 23.05
CA PRO A 213 -8.03 -10.76 24.35
C PRO A 213 -9.09 -11.63 25.03
N LYS A 214 -8.68 -12.83 25.46
CA LYS A 214 -9.50 -13.73 26.26
C LYS A 214 -10.03 -12.88 27.43
N LYS A 215 -11.35 -12.78 27.58
CA LYS A 215 -11.93 -12.25 28.82
C LYS A 215 -11.38 -13.12 29.95
N THR A 216 -10.45 -12.55 30.70
CA THR A 216 -10.00 -13.05 32.01
C THR A 216 -10.82 -12.31 33.05
#